data_AF-A0A430RUS2-F1
#
_entry.id   AF-A0A430RUS2-F1
#
_cell.length_a   1.000
_cell.length_b   1.000
_cell.length_c   1.000
_cell.angle_alpha   90.00
_cell.angle_beta   90.00
_cell.angle_gamma   90.00
#
_symmetry.space_group_name_H-M   'P 1'
#
loop_
_entity.id
_entity.type
_entity.pdbx_description
1 polymer ?
#
loop_
_entity_poly.entity_id
_entity_poly.type
_entity_poly.pdbx_seq_one_letter_code
_entity_poly.pdbx_strand_id
1 'polypeptide(L)'
;GIGSVKVKLHRPLEGKIKTATVKREGEHWYIIFITEVDPKPLPPSEEAIGIDLGTNPHFLVTSEGEMVEAPRHFQKAEERP
;
A
#
# COMPACT_ATOMS: atom_id res chain seq x y z
N GLY A 1 12.03 31.35 -10.95
CA GLY A 1 11.37 30.33 -10.11
C GLY A 1 10.31 29.62 -10.92
N ILE A 2 9.97 28.36 -10.58
CA ILE A 2 9.05 27.50 -11.36
C ILE A 2 7.56 27.87 -11.16
N GLY A 3 7.25 28.84 -10.30
CA GLY A 3 5.88 29.30 -10.08
C GLY A 3 5.01 28.21 -9.43
N SER A 4 3.69 28.35 -9.57
CA SER A 4 2.73 27.39 -9.02
C SER A 4 2.53 26.21 -9.97
N VAL A 5 2.59 24.98 -9.44
CA VAL A 5 2.33 23.75 -10.20
C VAL A 5 0.97 23.19 -9.80
N LYS A 6 0.10 22.93 -10.78
CA LYS A 6 -1.16 22.21 -10.53
C LYS A 6 -0.85 20.74 -10.24
N VAL A 7 -1.38 20.23 -9.15
CA VAL A 7 -1.22 18.83 -8.73
C VAL A 7 -2.58 18.18 -8.55
N LYS A 8 -2.71 16.92 -8.97
CA LYS A 8 -3.84 16.07 -8.61
C LYS A 8 -3.47 15.29 -7.35
N LEU A 9 -4.01 15.68 -6.20
CA LEU A 9 -3.85 14.93 -4.96
C LEU A 9 -4.93 13.85 -4.86
N HIS A 10 -4.53 12.59 -4.84
CA HIS A 10 -5.47 11.47 -4.69
C HIS A 10 -6.04 11.36 -3.27
N ARG A 11 -5.30 11.87 -2.28
CA ARG A 11 -5.71 11.96 -0.87
C ARG A 11 -5.21 13.25 -0.24
N PRO A 12 -5.92 13.79 0.76
CA PRO A 12 -5.40 14.88 1.59
C PRO A 12 -4.05 14.51 2.22
N LEU A 13 -3.19 15.50 2.40
CA LEU A 13 -1.95 15.33 3.16
C LEU A 13 -2.27 15.43 4.65
N GLU A 14 -1.79 14.46 5.42
CA GLU A 14 -1.90 14.45 6.88
C GLU A 14 -0.56 14.79 7.51
N GLY A 15 -0.61 15.56 8.60
CA GLY A 15 0.57 15.91 9.38
C GLY A 15 1.55 16.84 8.68
N LYS A 16 2.79 16.86 9.18
CA LYS A 16 3.82 17.79 8.74
C LYS A 16 4.61 17.19 7.58
N ILE A 17 4.67 17.91 6.44
CA ILE A 17 5.53 17.52 5.33
C ILE A 17 7.00 17.67 5.73
N LYS A 18 7.75 16.57 5.61
CA LYS A 18 9.20 16.53 5.86
C LYS A 18 10.00 16.57 4.57
N THR A 19 9.45 16.00 3.52
CA THR A 19 10.11 15.91 2.22
C THR A 19 9.08 15.92 1.10
N ALA A 20 9.40 16.63 0.02
CA ALA A 20 8.68 16.57 -1.25
C ALA A 20 9.69 16.22 -2.35
N THR A 21 9.52 15.06 -2.98
CA THR A 21 10.38 14.61 -4.08
C THR A 21 9.60 14.67 -5.38
N VAL A 22 10.12 15.41 -6.34
CA VAL A 22 9.58 15.42 -7.71
C VAL A 22 10.31 14.34 -8.51
N LYS A 23 9.55 13.39 -9.06
CA LYS A 23 10.07 12.29 -9.88
C LYS A 23 9.36 12.28 -11.24
N ARG A 24 10.11 11.95 -12.29
CA ARG A 24 9.55 11.64 -13.61
C ARG A 24 9.70 10.15 -13.87
N GLU A 25 8.61 9.49 -14.27
CA GLU A 25 8.61 8.11 -14.76
C GLU A 25 7.92 8.09 -16.13
N GLY A 26 8.67 7.77 -17.19
CA GLY A 26 8.19 7.89 -18.56
C GLY A 26 7.69 9.30 -18.88
N GLU A 27 6.41 9.40 -19.24
CA GLU A 27 5.73 10.66 -19.56
C GLU A 27 5.06 11.33 -18.36
N HIS A 28 5.06 10.67 -17.20
CA HIS A 28 4.35 11.13 -16.01
C HIS A 28 5.29 11.78 -15.00
N TRP A 29 4.77 12.81 -14.35
CA TRP A 29 5.40 13.48 -13.22
C TRP A 29 4.65 13.14 -11.93
N TYR A 30 5.41 12.84 -10.90
CA TYR A 30 4.92 12.51 -9.56
C TYR A 30 5.55 13.46 -8.55
N ILE A 31 4.76 13.82 -7.54
CA ILE A 31 5.27 14.46 -6.33
C ILE A 31 4.99 13.50 -5.18
N ILE A 32 6.05 13.06 -4.53
CA ILE A 32 6.00 12.13 -3.40
C ILE A 32 6.20 12.95 -2.13
N PHE A 33 5.21 12.92 -1.24
CA PHE A 33 5.26 13.60 0.05
C PHE A 33 5.53 12.58 1.15
N ILE A 34 6.55 12.85 1.97
CA ILE A 34 6.79 12.16 3.23
C ILE A 34 6.27 13.06 4.33
N THR A 35 5.34 12.56 5.13
CA THR A 35 4.73 13.30 6.23
C THR A 35 4.97 12.62 7.57
N GLU A 36 5.04 13.44 8.60
CA GLU A 36 5.11 13.02 10.00
C GLU A 36 3.72 13.21 10.62
N VAL A 37 3.16 12.13 11.17
CA VAL A 37 1.83 12.07 11.80
C VAL A 37 1.93 11.42 13.17
N ASP A 38 1.10 11.87 14.10
CA ASP A 38 1.02 11.25 15.42
C ASP A 38 0.32 9.87 15.33
N PRO A 39 0.85 8.83 15.99
CA PRO A 39 0.19 7.53 16.04
C PRO A 39 -1.15 7.65 16.75
N LYS A 40 -2.17 6.97 16.20
CA LYS A 40 -3.49 6.84 16.81
C LYS A 40 -3.68 5.37 17.23
N PRO A 41 -3.11 4.95 18.37
CA PRO A 41 -3.21 3.57 18.82
C PRO A 41 -4.67 3.21 19.10
N LEU A 42 -5.03 1.98 18.75
CA LEU A 42 -6.30 1.39 19.16
C LEU A 42 -6.20 0.90 20.62
N PRO A 43 -7.35 0.71 21.31
CA PRO A 43 -7.35 0.06 22.61
C PRO A 43 -6.62 -1.31 22.55
N PRO A 44 -5.93 -1.71 23.63
CA PRO A 44 -5.26 -3.00 23.67
C PRO A 44 -6.29 -4.15 23.55
N SER A 45 -5.90 -5.21 22.87
CA SER A 45 -6.64 -6.47 22.81
C SER A 45 -5.78 -7.60 23.39
N GLU A 46 -6.40 -8.51 24.13
CA GLU A 46 -5.78 -9.75 24.61
C GLU A 46 -5.86 -10.88 23.56
N GLU A 47 -6.64 -10.67 22.50
CA GLU A 47 -6.76 -11.63 21.39
C GLU A 47 -5.46 -11.67 20.59
N ALA A 48 -5.03 -12.87 20.23
CA ALA A 48 -3.86 -13.11 19.39
C ALA A 48 -4.23 -14.07 18.27
N ILE A 49 -3.87 -13.70 17.05
CA ILE A 49 -4.04 -14.54 15.86
C ILE A 49 -2.70 -14.65 15.14
N GLY A 50 -2.31 -15.88 14.80
CA GLY A 50 -1.17 -16.13 13.92
C GLY A 50 -1.58 -15.94 12.47
N ILE A 51 -0.77 -15.22 11.70
CA ILE A 51 -0.96 -15.06 10.25
C ILE A 51 0.26 -15.62 9.52
N ASP A 52 0.02 -16.43 8.51
CA ASP A 52 1.03 -16.87 7.54
C ASP A 52 0.63 -16.41 6.14
N LEU A 53 1.58 -15.81 5.42
CA LEU A 53 1.34 -15.23 4.10
C LEU A 53 2.11 -15.99 3.03
N GLY A 54 1.37 -16.52 2.05
CA GLY A 54 1.91 -17.35 0.98
C GLY A 54 1.58 -16.80 -0.41
N THR A 55 2.11 -17.46 -1.43
CA THR A 55 1.78 -17.18 -2.83
C THR A 55 1.15 -18.37 -3.54
N ASN A 56 1.19 -19.57 -2.93
CA ASN A 56 0.60 -20.78 -3.47
C ASN A 56 0.45 -21.86 -2.38
N PRO A 57 -0.72 -22.49 -2.19
CA PRO A 57 -2.01 -22.17 -2.82
C PRO A 57 -2.77 -21.03 -2.13
N HIS A 58 -2.40 -20.68 -0.90
CA HIS A 58 -3.08 -19.69 -0.07
C HIS A 58 -2.26 -18.39 0.05
N PHE A 59 -2.95 -17.26 -0.06
CA PHE A 59 -2.41 -15.92 0.22
C PHE A 59 -2.30 -15.67 1.71
N LEU A 60 -3.30 -16.11 2.47
CA LEU A 60 -3.40 -15.94 3.92
C LEU A 60 -3.86 -17.26 4.54
N VAL A 61 -3.20 -17.68 5.60
CA VAL A 61 -3.67 -18.73 6.52
C VAL A 61 -3.63 -18.16 7.94
N THR A 62 -4.71 -18.33 8.69
CA THR A 62 -4.77 -17.91 10.10
C THR A 62 -4.69 -19.09 11.06
N SER A 63 -4.28 -18.85 12.30
CA SER A 63 -4.28 -19.88 13.36
C SER A 63 -5.68 -20.37 13.73
N GLU A 64 -6.74 -19.68 13.29
CA GLU A 64 -8.14 -20.07 13.46
C GLU A 64 -8.66 -20.93 12.30
N GLY A 65 -7.79 -21.22 11.30
CA GLY A 65 -8.11 -22.07 10.17
C GLY A 65 -8.73 -21.35 8.98
N GLU A 66 -8.81 -20.01 8.98
CA GLU A 66 -9.17 -19.25 7.79
C GLU A 66 -8.07 -19.42 6.73
N MET A 67 -8.48 -19.68 5.49
CA MET A 67 -7.57 -19.80 4.35
C MET A 67 -8.13 -19.02 3.18
N VAL A 68 -7.36 -18.04 2.69
CA VAL A 68 -7.69 -17.23 1.51
C VAL A 68 -6.82 -17.70 0.36
N GLU A 69 -7.42 -18.11 -0.77
CA GLU A 69 -6.66 -18.54 -1.94
C GLU A 69 -5.84 -17.41 -2.55
N ALA A 70 -4.64 -17.75 -3.03
CA ALA A 70 -3.79 -16.80 -3.71
C ALA A 70 -4.38 -16.39 -5.08
N PRO A 71 -4.42 -15.09 -5.39
CA PRO A 71 -4.78 -14.64 -6.72
C PRO A 71 -3.79 -15.20 -7.75
N ARG A 72 -4.27 -16.09 -8.62
CA ARG A 72 -3.48 -16.73 -9.69
C ARG A 72 -3.26 -15.81 -10.89
N HIS A 73 -2.79 -14.58 -10.65
CA HIS A 73 -2.63 -13.58 -11.70
C HIS A 73 -1.66 -14.02 -12.80
N PHE A 74 -0.53 -14.62 -12.43
CA PHE A 74 0.47 -15.11 -13.39
C PHE A 74 -0.07 -16.24 -14.28
N GLN A 75 -0.70 -17.25 -13.68
CA GLN A 75 -1.28 -18.37 -14.43
C GLN A 75 -2.38 -17.90 -15.39
N LYS A 76 -3.27 -17.01 -14.94
CA LYS A 76 -4.30 -16.39 -15.80
C LYS A 76 -3.73 -15.51 -16.92
N ALA A 77 -2.55 -14.95 -16.73
CA ALA A 77 -1.87 -14.15 -17.75
C ALA A 77 -1.18 -15.04 -18.80
N GLU A 78 -0.61 -16.19 -18.39
CA GLU A 78 -0.04 -17.20 -19.30
C GLU A 78 -1.11 -17.96 -20.11
N GLU A 79 -2.32 -18.11 -19.56
CA GLU A 79 -3.46 -18.74 -20.25
C GLU A 79 -4.17 -17.83 -21.26
N ARG A 80 -3.86 -16.53 -21.30
CA ARG A 80 -4.39 -15.61 -22.32
C ARG A 80 -3.45 -15.59 -23.53
N PRO A 81 -3.90 -16.06 -24.71
CA PRO A 81 -3.09 -16.06 -25.93
C PRO A 81 -2.80 -14.65 -26.46
#